data_AF-A0A7V0S4Y7-F1
#
_entry.id   AF-A0A7V0S4Y7-F1
#
_cell.length_a   1.000
_cell.length_b   1.000
_cell.length_c   1.000
_cell.angle_alpha   90.00
_cell.angle_beta   90.00
_cell.angle_gamma   90.00
#
_symmetry.space_group_name_H-M   'P 1'
#
loop_
_entity.id
_entity.type
_entity.pdbx_description
1 polymer ?
#
loop_
_entity_poly.entity_id
_entity_poly.type
_entity_poly.pdbx_seq_one_letter_code
_entity_poly.pdbx_strand_id
1 'polypeptide(L)'
;MMKKIYCCLAILLLGNVQFAEAQEPEPVHFQPVYSGNPYLAMNFYLTAITIDDTTAEVGDEVGIFDGDICVGAGIVTGPLGEYLDLVAAT
;
A
#
# COMPACT_ATOMS: atom_id res chain seq x y z
N MET A 1 -7.42 -36.48 19.90
CA MET A 1 -8.73 -36.75 19.28
C MET A 1 -9.71 -35.65 19.69
N MET A 2 -10.29 -34.97 18.72
CA MET A 2 -10.89 -33.62 18.78
C MET A 2 -12.16 -33.53 19.65
N LYS A 3 -12.26 -32.51 20.52
CA LYS A 3 -13.56 -32.03 21.05
C LYS A 3 -13.58 -30.59 21.60
N LYS A 4 -12.61 -29.74 21.24
CA LYS A 4 -12.58 -28.31 21.64
C LYS A 4 -12.95 -27.32 20.51
N ILE A 5 -13.52 -27.81 19.41
CA ILE A 5 -13.86 -27.00 18.23
C ILE A 5 -15.30 -26.45 18.25
N TYR A 6 -16.15 -26.90 19.18
CA TYR A 6 -17.56 -26.48 19.24
C TYR A 6 -17.81 -25.09 19.85
N CYS A 7 -16.79 -24.40 20.39
CA CYS A 7 -16.99 -23.06 20.96
C CYS A 7 -16.89 -21.95 19.90
N CYS A 8 -16.16 -22.16 18.80
CA CYS A 8 -16.01 -21.14 17.76
C CYS A 8 -17.14 -21.16 16.72
N LEU A 9 -17.84 -22.30 16.57
CA LEU A 9 -18.91 -22.42 15.58
C LEU A 9 -20.21 -21.69 16.00
N ALA A 10 -20.37 -21.36 17.28
CA ALA A 10 -21.55 -20.66 17.80
C ALA A 10 -21.52 -19.14 17.59
N ILE A 11 -20.38 -18.55 17.22
CA ILE A 11 -20.24 -17.10 17.02
C ILE A 11 -20.64 -16.67 15.59
N LEU A 12 -20.75 -17.61 14.65
CA LEU A 12 -21.03 -17.33 13.23
C LEU A 12 -22.50 -17.06 12.88
N LEU A 13 -23.44 -17.05 13.85
CA LEU A 13 -24.87 -16.87 13.57
C LEU A 13 -25.53 -15.63 14.21
N LEU A 14 -24.81 -14.78 14.95
CA LEU A 14 -25.39 -13.58 15.56
C LEU A 14 -24.57 -12.29 15.41
N GLY A 15 -23.64 -12.25 14.46
CA GLY A 15 -22.95 -11.02 14.15
C GLY A 15 -22.46 -11.06 12.72
N ASN A 16 -23.11 -10.29 11.85
CA ASN A 16 -22.46 -9.80 10.65
C ASN A 16 -21.34 -8.85 11.11
N VAL A 17 -20.21 -9.40 11.57
CA VAL A 17 -19.00 -8.62 11.74
C VAL A 17 -18.42 -8.49 10.35
N GLN A 18 -18.85 -7.44 9.67
CA GLN A 18 -18.29 -7.03 8.40
C GLN A 18 -16.94 -6.40 8.71
N PHE A 19 -15.87 -7.16 8.54
CA PHE A 19 -14.52 -6.60 8.55
C PHE A 19 -14.40 -5.74 7.28
N ALA A 20 -14.42 -4.43 7.44
CA ALA A 20 -14.05 -3.51 6.38
C ALA A 20 -12.52 -3.50 6.32
N GLU A 21 -11.95 -4.14 5.30
CA GLU A 21 -10.54 -3.97 4.98
C GLU A 21 -10.35 -2.53 4.49
N ALA A 22 -9.48 -1.78 5.16
CA ALA A 22 -9.11 -0.45 4.69
C ALA A 22 -8.28 -0.67 3.42
N GLN A 23 -8.87 -0.41 2.26
CA GLN A 23 -8.14 -0.49 1.01
C GLN A 23 -7.23 0.73 0.92
N GLU A 24 -5.92 0.50 0.99
CA GLU A 24 -4.90 1.49 0.65
C GLU A 24 -5.23 2.08 -0.73
N PRO A 25 -5.09 3.39 -0.93
CA PRO A 25 -5.35 3.98 -2.23
C PRO A 25 -4.31 3.46 -3.24
N GLU A 26 -4.79 2.92 -4.36
CA GLU A 26 -3.95 2.37 -5.42
C GLU A 26 -3.63 3.46 -6.48
N PRO A 27 -2.38 3.60 -6.92
CA PRO A 27 -2.00 4.49 -8.02
C PRO A 27 -2.79 4.19 -9.29
N VAL A 28 -3.24 5.23 -10.00
CA VAL A 28 -3.98 5.09 -11.26
C VAL A 28 -3.04 5.25 -12.46
N HIS A 29 -2.04 6.13 -12.36
CA HIS A 29 -1.20 6.52 -13.49
C HIS A 29 0.11 5.74 -13.56
N PHE A 30 0.66 5.36 -12.42
CA PHE A 30 1.90 4.59 -12.33
C PHE A 30 1.60 3.14 -11.94
N GLN A 31 1.75 2.21 -12.88
CA GLN A 31 1.44 0.79 -12.68
C GLN A 31 2.74 -0.03 -12.60
N PRO A 32 3.14 -0.50 -11.40
CA PRO A 32 4.32 -1.35 -11.26
C PRO A 32 4.18 -2.65 -12.06
N VAL A 33 5.30 -3.21 -12.51
CA VAL A 33 5.32 -4.51 -13.23
C VAL A 33 5.02 -5.73 -12.35
N TYR A 34 4.69 -5.52 -11.08
CA TYR A 34 4.29 -6.56 -10.14
C TYR A 34 3.01 -6.18 -9.39
N SER A 35 2.39 -7.18 -8.77
CA SER A 35 1.25 -7.02 -7.88
C SER A 35 1.53 -7.71 -6.55
N GLY A 36 1.07 -7.13 -5.43
CA GLY A 36 1.27 -7.71 -4.11
C GLY A 36 2.74 -7.56 -3.64
N ASN A 37 3.26 -8.58 -2.94
CA ASN A 37 4.61 -8.54 -2.39
C ASN A 37 5.65 -9.01 -3.44
N PRO A 38 6.56 -8.14 -3.92
CA PRO A 38 7.49 -8.51 -4.96
C PRO A 38 8.68 -9.34 -4.46
N TYR A 39 9.38 -9.98 -5.41
CA TYR A 39 10.64 -10.66 -5.14
C TYR A 39 11.80 -9.65 -5.07
N LEU A 40 12.66 -9.77 -4.05
CA LEU A 40 13.81 -8.88 -3.84
C LEU A 40 13.45 -7.38 -3.81
N ALA A 41 12.42 -7.06 -3.03
CA ALA A 41 11.95 -5.69 -2.82
C ALA A 41 13.05 -4.74 -2.31
N MET A 42 13.00 -3.50 -2.80
CA MET A 42 13.76 -2.35 -2.30
C MET A 42 12.79 -1.33 -1.70
N ASN A 43 13.07 -0.88 -0.47
CA ASN A 43 12.27 0.14 0.19
C ASN A 43 12.89 1.53 -0.03
N PHE A 44 12.07 2.51 -0.35
CA PHE A 44 12.40 3.93 -0.43
C PHE A 44 11.67 4.68 0.67
N TYR A 45 12.39 5.58 1.35
CA TYR A 45 11.82 6.44 2.38
C TYR A 45 11.96 7.90 1.92
N LEU A 46 10.87 8.47 1.43
CA LEU A 46 10.83 9.81 0.87
C LEU A 46 10.55 10.79 2.01
N THR A 47 11.54 11.60 2.38
CA THR A 47 11.44 12.61 3.46
C THR A 47 10.94 13.96 2.96
N ALA A 48 10.97 14.20 1.64
CA ALA A 48 10.44 15.38 0.98
C ALA A 48 10.05 15.05 -0.46
N ILE A 49 8.95 15.62 -0.95
CA ILE A 49 8.46 15.48 -2.32
C ILE A 49 8.07 16.88 -2.81
N THR A 50 8.83 17.43 -3.74
CA THR A 50 8.64 18.79 -4.26
C THR A 50 8.79 18.83 -5.77
N ILE A 51 7.90 19.53 -6.45
CA ILE A 51 7.92 19.78 -7.89
C ILE A 51 7.88 21.29 -8.09
N ASP A 52 8.92 21.88 -8.69
CA ASP A 52 9.03 23.33 -8.92
C ASP A 52 8.72 24.16 -7.65
N ASP A 53 9.40 23.83 -6.55
CA ASP A 53 9.23 24.44 -5.21
C ASP A 53 7.83 24.26 -4.57
N THR A 54 6.95 23.48 -5.19
CA THR A 54 5.63 23.12 -4.65
C THR A 54 5.69 21.74 -4.00
N THR A 55 5.31 21.66 -2.72
CA THR A 55 5.22 20.38 -2.00
C THR A 55 4.05 19.55 -2.54
N ALA A 56 4.26 18.24 -2.69
CA ALA A 56 3.19 17.33 -3.09
C ALA A 56 2.03 17.34 -2.08
N GLU A 57 0.81 17.29 -2.59
CA GLU A 57 -0.42 17.31 -1.82
C GLU A 57 -1.05 15.91 -1.73
N VAL A 58 -2.03 15.77 -0.82
CA VAL A 58 -2.75 14.50 -0.67
C VAL A 58 -3.46 14.14 -1.98
N GLY A 59 -3.21 12.93 -2.47
CA GLY A 59 -3.72 12.42 -3.74
C GLY A 59 -2.70 12.45 -4.88
N ASP A 60 -1.56 13.11 -4.71
CA ASP A 60 -0.47 13.06 -5.69
C ASP A 60 0.16 11.66 -5.73
N GLU A 61 0.53 11.23 -6.93
CA GLU A 61 1.19 9.93 -7.15
C GLU A 61 2.70 10.10 -7.36
N VAL A 62 3.47 9.16 -6.83
CA VAL A 62 4.90 9.04 -7.08
C VAL A 62 5.16 7.72 -7.79
N GLY A 63 5.78 7.78 -8.97
CA GLY A 63 6.24 6.61 -9.72
C GLY A 63 7.76 6.44 -9.63
N ILE A 64 8.22 5.20 -9.45
CA ILE A 64 9.64 4.81 -9.43
C ILE A 64 9.91 4.00 -10.70
N PHE A 65 10.95 4.39 -11.45
CA PHE A 65 11.25 3.82 -12.76
C PHE A 65 12.68 3.30 -12.87
N ASP A 66 12.82 2.15 -13.54
CA ASP A 66 14.08 1.64 -14.10
C ASP A 66 13.97 1.70 -15.63
N GLY A 67 14.58 2.73 -16.23
CA GLY A 67 14.34 3.07 -17.63
C GLY A 67 12.87 3.41 -17.88
N ASP A 68 12.23 2.68 -18.78
CA ASP A 68 10.81 2.85 -19.14
C ASP A 68 9.86 1.95 -18.29
N ILE A 69 10.41 1.16 -17.37
CA ILE A 69 9.65 0.20 -16.56
C ILE A 69 9.27 0.85 -15.23
N CYS A 70 7.97 0.95 -14.94
CA CYS A 70 7.50 1.32 -13.61
C CYS A 70 7.76 0.15 -12.66
N VAL A 71 8.66 0.35 -11.70
CA VAL A 71 9.10 -0.64 -10.73
C VAL A 71 8.56 -0.36 -9.34
N GLY A 72 7.76 0.68 -9.14
CA GLY A 72 7.16 1.00 -7.84
C GLY A 72 6.29 2.24 -7.97
N ALA A 73 5.26 2.34 -7.13
CA ALA A 73 4.38 3.49 -7.12
C ALA A 73 3.69 3.66 -5.77
N GLY A 74 3.25 4.87 -5.44
CA GLY A 74 2.40 5.12 -4.29
C GLY A 74 1.75 6.50 -4.30
N ILE A 75 0.87 6.72 -3.34
CA ILE A 75 0.05 7.93 -3.22
C ILE A 75 0.41 8.67 -1.95
N VAL A 76 0.50 10.00 -2.02
CA VAL A 76 0.58 10.86 -0.85
C VAL A 76 -0.78 10.82 -0.12
N THR A 77 -0.85 10.15 1.02
CA THR A 77 -2.12 9.96 1.77
C THR A 77 -2.33 10.98 2.89
N GLY A 78 -1.31 11.77 3.19
CA GLY A 78 -1.33 12.79 4.24
C GLY A 78 -0.10 13.71 4.16
N PRO A 79 -0.02 14.72 5.05
CA PRO A 79 1.21 15.48 5.21
C PRO A 79 2.37 14.53 5.49
N LEU A 80 3.52 14.75 4.83
CA LEU A 80 4.73 13.98 5.11
C LEU A 80 5.10 14.18 6.59
N GLY A 81 5.01 13.09 7.36
CA GLY A 81 5.45 13.02 8.74
C GLY A 81 6.97 12.92 8.79
N GLU A 82 7.50 11.73 9.07
CA GLU A 82 8.94 11.46 8.90
C GLU A 82 9.30 11.06 7.47
N TYR A 83 8.49 10.21 6.84
CA TYR A 83 8.68 9.76 5.47
C TYR A 83 7.40 9.16 4.89
N LEU A 84 7.32 9.11 3.57
CA LEU A 84 6.48 8.19 2.81
C LEU A 84 7.31 6.97 2.43
N ASP A 85 6.87 5.78 2.82
CA ASP A 85 7.50 4.52 2.43
C ASP A 85 6.92 3.98 1.12
N LEU A 86 7.81 3.66 0.18
CA LEU A 86 7.44 3.05 -1.11
C LEU A 86 8.27 1.80 -1.34
N VAL A 87 7.66 0.80 -1.98
CA VAL A 87 8.34 -0.42 -2.39
C VAL A 87 8.59 -0.37 -3.88
N ALA A 88 9.76 -0.83 -4.30
CA ALA A 88 10.06 -1.07 -5.70
C ALA A 88 10.69 -2.44 -5.94
N ALA A 89 10.45 -3.01 -7.12
CA ALA A 89 11.04 -4.24 -7.62
C ALA A 89 10.85 -4.38 -9.14
N THR A 90 11.69 -5.20 -9.77
CA THR A 90 11.70 -5.48 -11.21
C THR A 90 11.11 -6.84 -11.54
#